data_AF-A0A482VVF5-F1
#
_entry.id   AF-A0A482VVF5-F1
#
_cell.length_a   1.000
_cell.length_b   1.000
_cell.length_c   1.000
_cell.angle_alpha   90.00
_cell.angle_beta   90.00
_cell.angle_gamma   90.00
#
_symmetry.space_group_name_H-M   'P 1'
#
loop_
_entity.id
_entity.type
_entity.pdbx_description
1 polymer ?
#
loop_
_entity_poly.entity_id
_entity_poly.type
_entity_poly.pdbx_seq_one_letter_code
_entity_poly.pdbx_strand_id
1 'polypeptide(L)'
;MGILKQLMVTLNSDIFQPKSTKQRILVEPSLSFWKTIYKIFWSMAVSALFFWSVFPILDKSVKDYRLPFLAWYPYNTKVSPSYEITYVYQIASISFIAVVNSNIDTLIAALNMYIGTQFDILCDDFRNFHNFSQCAAISVNDKFINCLLHHKKILSFAANTNNCFDWIIFLQFFTSAISIALTMFQLTVVVPLSNEFYSLLSFGNAILVEIFMYCWFGN
;
A
#
# COMPACT_ATOMS: atom_id res chain seq x y z
N MET A 1 -7.37 17.58 -0.12
CA MET A 1 -6.64 17.44 -1.42
C MET A 1 -5.37 18.31 -1.53
N GLY A 2 -5.22 19.39 -0.76
CA GLY A 2 -4.01 20.24 -0.80
C GLY A 2 -2.74 19.59 -0.23
N ILE A 3 -2.85 18.85 0.89
CA ILE A 3 -1.70 18.27 1.60
C ILE A 3 -0.98 17.22 0.74
N LEU A 4 -1.70 16.27 0.13
CA LEU A 4 -1.09 15.27 -0.75
C LEU A 4 -0.33 15.91 -1.93
N LYS A 5 -0.90 16.95 -2.54
CA LYS A 5 -0.22 17.70 -3.61
C LYS A 5 1.07 18.35 -3.09
N GLN A 6 1.04 18.92 -1.89
CA GLN A 6 2.24 19.49 -1.26
C GLN A 6 3.30 18.42 -0.95
N LEU A 7 2.91 17.22 -0.52
CA LEU A 7 3.83 16.10 -0.33
C LEU A 7 4.53 15.74 -1.65
N MET A 8 3.77 15.58 -2.75
CA MET A 8 4.36 15.28 -4.06
C MET A 8 5.31 16.38 -4.55
N VAL A 9 4.94 17.65 -4.35
CA VAL A 9 5.82 18.79 -4.68
C VAL A 9 7.09 18.79 -3.83
N THR A 10 6.98 18.47 -2.54
CA THR A 10 8.13 18.42 -1.63
C THR A 10 9.09 17.30 -2.02
N LEU A 11 8.56 16.12 -2.37
CA LEU A 11 9.35 14.97 -2.81
C LEU A 11 10.12 15.29 -4.10
N ASN A 12 9.52 16.05 -5.01
CA ASN A 12 10.16 16.51 -6.26
C ASN A 12 11.12 17.70 -6.06
N SER A 13 11.26 18.25 -4.85
CA SER A 13 12.19 19.36 -4.60
C SER A 13 13.65 18.90 -4.58
N ASP A 14 14.56 19.77 -5.01
CA ASP A 14 16.00 19.49 -5.08
C ASP A 14 16.62 19.01 -3.75
N ILE A 15 16.01 19.38 -2.62
CA ILE A 15 16.49 18.98 -1.30
C ILE A 15 16.24 17.48 -1.03
N PHE A 16 15.19 16.91 -1.64
CA PHE A 16 14.82 15.51 -1.48
C PHE A 16 15.46 14.60 -2.54
N GLN A 17 16.16 15.18 -3.52
CA GLN A 17 16.80 14.40 -4.58
C GLN A 17 18.20 13.92 -4.18
N PRO A 18 18.57 12.66 -4.47
CA PRO A 18 19.92 12.15 -4.21
C PRO A 18 20.95 12.92 -5.05
N LYS A 19 21.97 13.48 -4.40
CA LYS A 19 23.00 14.33 -5.05
C LYS A 19 24.23 13.53 -5.48
N SER A 20 24.51 12.40 -4.83
CA SER A 20 25.68 11.56 -5.12
C SER A 20 25.29 10.15 -5.60
N THR A 21 26.18 9.51 -6.35
CA THR A 21 26.02 8.09 -6.73
C THR A 21 25.89 7.19 -5.51
N LYS A 22 26.60 7.51 -4.42
CA LYS A 22 26.52 6.79 -3.15
C LYS A 22 25.10 6.87 -2.54
N GLN A 23 24.50 8.06 -2.55
CA GLN A 23 23.11 8.25 -2.09
C GLN A 23 22.10 7.52 -2.97
N ARG A 24 22.32 7.43 -4.30
CA ARG A 24 21.45 6.63 -5.17
C ARG A 24 21.51 5.14 -4.83
N ILE A 25 22.73 4.61 -4.61
CA ILE A 25 22.94 3.22 -4.19
C ILE A 25 22.33 2.97 -2.80
N LEU A 26 22.30 3.97 -1.92
CA LEU A 26 21.67 3.88 -0.61
C LEU A 26 20.13 3.77 -0.70
N VAL A 27 19.51 4.50 -1.62
CA VAL A 27 18.04 4.52 -1.82
C VAL A 27 17.53 3.27 -2.54
N GLU A 28 18.35 2.71 -3.44
CA GLU A 28 17.95 1.64 -4.36
C GLU A 28 17.41 0.37 -3.67
N PRO A 29 18.01 -0.15 -2.58
CA PRO A 29 17.49 -1.31 -1.86
C PRO A 29 16.08 -1.07 -1.29
N SER A 30 15.85 0.05 -0.63
CA SER A 30 14.55 0.40 -0.04
C SER A 30 13.47 0.52 -1.12
N LEU A 31 13.81 1.16 -2.24
CA LEU A 31 12.90 1.30 -3.38
C LEU A 31 12.62 -0.05 -4.06
N SER A 32 13.64 -0.89 -4.23
CA SER A 32 13.49 -2.24 -4.80
C SER A 32 12.61 -3.12 -3.91
N PHE A 33 12.81 -3.03 -2.60
CA PHE A 33 12.01 -3.76 -1.61
C PHE A 33 10.54 -3.32 -1.65
N TRP A 34 10.26 -2.00 -1.63
CA TRP A 34 8.91 -1.47 -1.80
C TRP A 34 8.26 -1.91 -3.12
N LYS A 35 8.99 -1.84 -4.25
CA LYS A 35 8.50 -2.31 -5.56
C LYS A 35 8.19 -3.81 -5.54
N THR A 36 8.96 -4.60 -4.81
CA THR A 36 8.76 -6.05 -4.69
C THR A 36 7.51 -6.34 -3.87
N ILE A 37 7.33 -5.70 -2.71
CA ILE A 37 6.10 -5.82 -1.91
C ILE A 37 4.88 -5.37 -2.72
N TYR A 38 4.97 -4.22 -3.40
CA TYR A 38 3.91 -3.73 -4.28
C TYR A 38 3.49 -4.79 -5.31
N LYS A 39 4.46 -5.39 -6.02
CA LYS A 39 4.17 -6.43 -7.02
C LYS A 39 3.52 -7.66 -6.41
N ILE A 40 4.03 -8.12 -5.25
CA ILE A 40 3.48 -9.27 -4.53
C ILE A 40 2.03 -8.99 -4.14
N PHE A 41 1.78 -7.87 -3.46
CA PHE A 41 0.44 -7.49 -3.00
C PHE A 41 -0.54 -7.34 -4.18
N TRP A 42 -0.13 -6.68 -5.26
CA TRP A 42 -0.95 -6.52 -6.46
C TRP A 42 -1.26 -7.87 -7.14
N SER A 43 -0.27 -8.78 -7.20
CA SER A 43 -0.47 -10.12 -7.75
C SER A 43 -1.43 -10.97 -6.91
N MET A 44 -1.38 -10.83 -5.58
CA MET A 44 -2.32 -11.47 -4.66
C MET A 44 -3.73 -10.90 -4.83
N ALA A 45 -3.87 -9.58 -4.94
CA ALA A 45 -5.15 -8.93 -5.14
C ALA A 45 -5.81 -9.36 -6.47
N VAL A 46 -5.07 -9.33 -7.59
CA VAL A 46 -5.58 -9.73 -8.90
C VAL A 46 -5.95 -11.21 -8.94
N SER A 47 -5.10 -12.08 -8.37
CA SER A 47 -5.41 -13.51 -8.33
C SER A 47 -6.66 -13.79 -7.47
N ALA A 48 -6.78 -13.17 -6.30
CA ALA A 48 -7.96 -13.29 -5.45
C ALA A 48 -9.24 -12.81 -6.17
N LEU A 49 -9.20 -11.65 -6.83
CA LEU A 49 -10.33 -11.13 -7.60
C LEU A 49 -10.74 -12.07 -8.72
N PHE A 50 -9.77 -12.62 -9.45
CA PHE A 50 -10.04 -13.59 -10.51
C PHE A 50 -10.70 -14.86 -9.94
N PHE A 51 -10.15 -15.42 -8.87
CA PHE A 51 -10.71 -16.62 -8.24
C PHE A 51 -12.14 -16.38 -7.71
N TRP A 52 -12.39 -15.27 -7.01
CA TRP A 52 -13.72 -14.94 -6.49
C TRP A 52 -14.73 -14.69 -7.60
N SER A 53 -14.32 -14.04 -8.69
CA SER A 53 -15.19 -13.80 -9.84
C SER A 53 -15.57 -15.12 -10.51
N VAL A 54 -14.61 -16.04 -10.66
CA VAL A 54 -14.82 -17.30 -11.40
C VAL A 54 -15.43 -18.40 -10.51
N PHE A 55 -15.36 -18.27 -9.18
CA PHE A 55 -15.83 -19.27 -8.23
C PHE A 55 -17.28 -19.75 -8.46
N PRO A 56 -18.29 -18.87 -8.65
CA PRO A 56 -19.67 -19.32 -8.90
C PRO A 56 -19.82 -20.13 -10.20
N ILE A 57 -18.97 -19.85 -11.20
CA ILE A 57 -18.97 -20.56 -12.49
C ILE A 57 -18.41 -21.97 -12.32
N LEU A 58 -17.28 -22.09 -11.61
CA LEU A 58 -16.61 -23.39 -11.37
C LEU A 58 -17.46 -24.33 -10.52
N ASP A 59 -18.11 -23.79 -9.50
CA ASP A 59 -18.99 -24.56 -8.61
C ASP A 59 -20.39 -24.80 -9.20
N LYS A 60 -20.64 -24.37 -10.45
CA LYS A 60 -21.93 -24.45 -11.15
C LYS A 60 -23.09 -23.73 -10.44
N SER A 61 -22.82 -23.01 -9.35
CA SER A 61 -23.74 -22.17 -8.60
C SER A 61 -24.40 -21.06 -9.45
N VAL A 62 -23.84 -20.74 -10.63
CA VAL A 62 -24.49 -19.88 -11.65
C VAL A 62 -25.85 -20.44 -12.10
N LYS A 63 -26.04 -21.76 -12.11
CA LYS A 63 -27.33 -22.39 -12.45
C LYS A 63 -28.42 -22.05 -11.45
N ASP A 64 -28.05 -21.76 -10.20
CA ASP A 64 -28.94 -21.32 -9.13
C ASP A 64 -29.05 -19.79 -9.05
N TYR A 65 -28.55 -19.07 -10.06
CA TYR A 65 -28.47 -17.61 -10.12
C TYR A 65 -27.73 -17.00 -8.92
N ARG A 66 -26.73 -17.71 -8.39
CA ARG A 66 -25.86 -17.17 -7.34
C ARG A 66 -24.93 -16.11 -7.92
N LEU A 67 -24.91 -14.93 -7.31
CA LEU A 67 -23.98 -13.86 -7.65
C LEU A 67 -22.60 -14.10 -6.99
N PRO A 68 -21.50 -13.54 -7.53
CA PRO A 68 -20.16 -13.67 -6.94
C PRO A 68 -20.10 -13.17 -5.51
N PHE A 69 -20.80 -12.08 -5.22
CA PHE A 69 -20.91 -11.52 -3.88
C PHE A 69 -22.37 -11.47 -3.45
N LEU A 70 -22.64 -11.95 -2.24
CA LEU A 70 -23.97 -11.94 -1.66
C LEU A 70 -24.39 -10.49 -1.38
N ALA A 71 -25.39 -10.01 -2.11
CA ALA A 71 -25.96 -8.68 -1.92
C ALA A 71 -27.46 -8.71 -2.20
N TRP A 72 -28.20 -7.86 -1.48
CA TRP A 72 -29.64 -7.67 -1.72
C TRP A 72 -29.84 -6.56 -2.75
N TYR A 73 -30.70 -6.82 -3.73
CA TYR A 73 -31.05 -5.86 -4.78
C TYR A 73 -32.56 -5.60 -4.77
N PRO A 74 -33.01 -4.37 -5.06
CA PRO A 74 -34.43 -4.01 -5.10
C PRO A 74 -35.16 -4.54 -6.34
N TYR A 75 -34.54 -5.42 -7.12
CA TYR A 75 -35.09 -6.03 -8.34
C TYR A 75 -34.74 -7.52 -8.39
N ASN A 76 -35.45 -8.28 -9.22
CA ASN A 76 -35.22 -9.72 -9.35
C ASN A 76 -33.94 -10.00 -10.15
N THR A 77 -32.87 -10.39 -9.45
CA THR A 77 -31.57 -10.76 -10.02
C THR A 77 -31.54 -12.16 -10.63
N LYS A 78 -32.61 -12.95 -10.52
CA LYS A 78 -32.69 -14.31 -11.08
C LYS A 78 -33.27 -14.39 -12.50
N VAL A 79 -33.56 -13.23 -13.10
CA VAL A 79 -34.16 -13.14 -14.44
C VAL A 79 -33.14 -12.52 -15.40
N SER A 80 -32.97 -13.11 -16.58
CA SER A 80 -32.15 -12.54 -17.65
C SER A 80 -32.89 -11.36 -18.30
N PRO A 81 -32.24 -10.20 -18.59
CA PRO A 81 -30.79 -9.94 -18.55
C PRO A 81 -30.25 -9.35 -17.22
N SER A 82 -31.12 -9.20 -16.21
CA SER A 82 -30.77 -8.53 -14.95
C SER A 82 -29.68 -9.26 -14.17
N TYR A 83 -29.63 -10.59 -14.24
CA TYR A 83 -28.58 -11.40 -13.62
C TYR A 83 -27.20 -11.04 -14.19
N GLU A 84 -27.07 -11.09 -15.50
CA GLU A 84 -25.82 -10.88 -16.23
C GLU A 84 -25.30 -9.45 -16.04
N ILE A 85 -26.21 -8.46 -16.10
CA ILE A 85 -25.87 -7.06 -15.83
C ILE A 85 -25.34 -6.89 -14.40
N THR A 86 -26.03 -7.48 -13.42
CA THR A 86 -25.63 -7.38 -12.00
C THR A 86 -24.30 -8.09 -11.75
N TYR A 87 -24.09 -9.23 -12.41
CA TYR A 87 -22.86 -10.01 -12.31
C TYR A 87 -21.65 -9.20 -12.80
N VAL A 88 -21.73 -8.60 -13.99
CA VAL A 88 -20.68 -7.74 -14.54
C VAL A 88 -20.47 -6.50 -13.66
N TYR A 89 -21.56 -5.91 -13.17
CA TYR A 89 -21.50 -4.77 -12.27
C TYR A 89 -20.73 -5.08 -10.97
N GLN A 90 -20.99 -6.23 -10.34
CA GLN A 90 -20.28 -6.62 -9.12
C GLN A 90 -18.78 -6.79 -9.37
N ILE A 91 -18.40 -7.48 -10.44
CA ILE A 91 -16.99 -7.68 -10.80
C ILE A 91 -16.30 -6.34 -11.05
N ALA A 92 -16.92 -5.45 -11.83
CA ALA A 92 -16.35 -4.13 -12.12
C ALA A 92 -16.22 -3.27 -10.85
N SER A 93 -17.25 -3.25 -10.01
CA SER A 93 -17.27 -2.47 -8.78
C SER A 93 -16.19 -2.92 -7.79
N ILE A 94 -16.07 -4.23 -7.58
CA ILE A 94 -15.11 -4.79 -6.62
C ILE A 94 -13.69 -4.68 -7.15
N SER A 95 -13.47 -4.86 -8.46
CA SER A 95 -12.18 -4.59 -9.08
C SER A 95 -11.76 -3.13 -8.89
N PHE A 96 -12.68 -2.19 -9.09
CA PHE A 96 -12.41 -0.77 -8.85
C PHE A 96 -12.04 -0.48 -7.40
N ILE A 97 -12.82 -1.00 -6.44
CA ILE A 97 -12.56 -0.85 -5.01
C ILE A 97 -11.20 -1.43 -4.63
N ALA A 98 -10.88 -2.63 -5.09
CA ALA A 98 -9.60 -3.29 -4.82
C ALA A 98 -8.41 -2.48 -5.38
N VAL A 99 -8.52 -1.97 -6.61
CA VAL A 99 -7.48 -1.13 -7.20
C VAL A 99 -7.30 0.16 -6.39
N VAL A 100 -8.38 0.82 -5.99
CA VAL A 100 -8.29 2.06 -5.20
C VAL A 100 -7.61 1.80 -3.85
N ASN A 101 -8.06 0.78 -3.11
CA ASN A 101 -7.47 0.44 -1.81
C ASN A 101 -5.98 0.10 -1.95
N SER A 102 -5.62 -0.81 -2.86
CA SER A 102 -4.22 -1.19 -3.05
C SER A 102 -3.31 -0.02 -3.43
N ASN A 103 -3.81 0.94 -4.21
CA ASN A 103 -3.04 2.15 -4.53
C ASN A 103 -2.87 3.07 -3.32
N ILE A 104 -3.89 3.20 -2.46
CA ILE A 104 -3.81 4.00 -1.24
C ILE A 104 -2.79 3.37 -0.27
N ASP A 105 -2.86 2.06 -0.03
CA ASP A 105 -1.94 1.38 0.89
C ASP A 105 -0.49 1.49 0.42
N THR A 106 -0.27 1.24 -0.87
CA THR A 106 1.08 1.26 -1.45
C THR A 106 1.64 2.69 -1.54
N LEU A 107 0.78 3.71 -1.72
CA LEU A 107 1.17 5.12 -1.63
C LEU A 107 1.61 5.49 -0.20
N ILE A 108 0.86 5.09 0.82
CA ILE A 108 1.22 5.37 2.22
C ILE A 108 2.55 4.69 2.56
N ALA A 109 2.70 3.42 2.17
CA ALA A 109 3.95 2.68 2.32
C ALA A 109 5.14 3.38 1.61
N ALA A 110 4.92 3.90 0.40
CA ALA A 110 5.95 4.63 -0.34
C ALA A 110 6.35 5.92 0.39
N LEU A 111 5.39 6.69 0.91
CA LEU A 111 5.68 7.92 1.64
C LEU A 111 6.49 7.66 2.91
N ASN A 112 6.15 6.61 3.66
CA ASN A 112 6.90 6.19 4.84
C ASN A 112 8.31 5.69 4.48
N MET A 113 8.44 4.88 3.42
CA MET A 113 9.75 4.50 2.87
C MET A 113 10.60 5.72 2.51
N TYR A 114 10.02 6.73 1.84
CA TYR A 114 10.72 7.96 1.50
C TYR A 114 11.14 8.73 2.75
N ILE A 115 10.32 8.82 3.81
CA ILE A 115 10.70 9.46 5.07
C ILE A 115 11.96 8.81 5.63
N GLY A 116 11.98 7.48 5.78
CA GLY A 116 13.16 6.74 6.27
C GLY A 116 14.40 6.96 5.38
N THR A 117 14.22 6.84 4.06
CA THR A 117 15.30 7.05 3.09
C THR A 117 15.89 8.47 3.17
N GLN A 118 15.08 9.49 3.44
CA GLN A 118 15.57 10.86 3.59
C GLN A 118 16.40 11.04 4.86
N PHE A 119 16.07 10.33 5.94
CA PHE A 119 16.94 10.28 7.13
C PHE A 119 18.26 9.58 6.84
N ASP A 120 18.28 8.53 6.02
CA ASP A 120 19.51 7.85 5.60
C ASP A 120 20.41 8.78 4.77
N ILE A 121 19.82 9.53 3.82
CA ILE A 121 20.51 10.55 3.03
C ILE A 121 21.10 11.63 3.96
N LEU A 122 20.32 12.12 4.92
CA LEU A 122 20.77 13.12 5.88
C LEU A 122 21.94 12.58 6.73
N CYS A 123 21.89 11.31 7.15
CA CYS A 123 22.97 10.66 7.89
C CYS A 123 24.25 10.56 7.05
N ASP A 124 24.13 10.23 5.75
CA ASP A 124 25.28 10.21 4.83
C ASP A 124 25.88 11.62 4.64
N ASP A 125 25.04 12.65 4.52
CA ASP A 125 25.50 14.05 4.44
C ASP A 125 26.26 14.47 5.70
N PHE A 126 25.80 14.07 6.89
CA PHE A 126 26.52 14.31 8.15
C PHE A 126 27.83 13.52 8.26
N ARG A 127 27.88 12.27 7.77
CA ARG A 127 29.11 11.45 7.81
C ARG A 127 30.18 11.95 6.85
N ASN A 128 29.80 12.42 5.67
CA ASN A 128 30.74 12.90 4.66
C ASN A 128 31.03 14.42 4.78
N PHE A 129 30.55 15.05 5.84
CA PHE A 129 30.63 16.50 6.09
C PHE A 129 32.05 17.07 5.94
N HIS A 130 33.07 16.30 6.34
CA HIS A 130 34.48 16.69 6.27
C HIS A 130 35.12 16.49 4.88
N ASN A 131 34.74 15.44 4.15
CA ASN A 131 35.36 15.12 2.84
C ASN A 131 35.01 16.17 1.77
N PHE A 132 33.86 16.82 1.89
CA PHE A 132 33.45 17.88 0.96
C PHE A 132 34.05 19.26 1.30
N SER A 133 34.58 19.48 2.52
CA SER A 133 35.12 20.80 2.92
C SER A 133 36.51 21.08 2.33
N GLN A 134 37.25 20.04 1.94
CA GLN A 134 38.54 20.19 1.26
C GLN A 134 38.44 20.63 -0.21
N CYS A 135 37.28 20.45 -0.87
CA CYS A 135 37.12 20.68 -2.32
C CYS A 135 36.28 21.91 -2.71
N ALA A 136 35.60 22.59 -1.78
CA ALA A 136 34.69 23.69 -2.10
C ALA A 136 34.89 24.91 -1.20
N ALA A 137 34.84 26.12 -1.77
CA ALA A 137 34.86 27.42 -1.09
C ALA A 137 33.62 27.71 -0.21
N ILE A 138 32.83 26.68 0.11
CA ILE A 138 31.59 26.78 0.89
C ILE A 138 31.96 26.57 2.35
N SER A 139 31.55 27.50 3.22
CA SER A 139 31.85 27.41 4.63
C SER A 139 31.21 26.15 5.24
N VAL A 140 31.91 25.53 6.19
CA VAL A 140 31.39 24.38 6.96
C VAL A 140 30.05 24.73 7.60
N ASN A 141 29.86 26.00 7.97
CA ASN A 141 28.63 26.53 8.54
C ASN A 141 27.44 26.47 7.55
N ASP A 142 27.63 26.82 6.29
CA ASP A 142 26.55 26.79 5.28
C ASP A 142 26.06 25.37 5.01
N LYS A 143 26.97 24.38 5.04
CA LYS A 143 26.60 22.96 4.92
C LYS A 143 25.80 22.49 6.13
N PHE A 144 26.22 22.88 7.33
CA PHE A 144 25.48 22.56 8.55
C PHE A 144 24.06 23.12 8.51
N ILE A 145 23.92 24.38 8.08
CA ILE A 145 22.62 25.03 7.90
C ILE A 145 21.77 24.25 6.89
N ASN A 146 22.34 23.79 5.77
CA ASN A 146 21.61 23.00 4.77
C ASN A 146 21.12 21.65 5.33
N CYS A 147 21.96 20.93 6.11
CA CYS A 147 21.53 19.68 6.76
C CYS A 147 20.41 19.94 7.77
N LEU A 148 20.49 21.03 8.54
CA LEU A 148 19.46 21.42 9.50
C LEU A 148 18.14 21.79 8.80
N LEU A 149 18.21 22.49 7.66
CA LEU A 149 17.06 22.79 6.82
C LEU A 149 16.43 21.52 6.23
N HIS A 150 17.26 20.58 5.77
CA HIS A 150 16.78 19.28 5.26
C HIS A 150 16.09 18.49 6.37
N HIS A 151 16.71 18.36 7.55
CA HIS A 151 16.11 17.71 8.71
C HIS A 151 14.73 18.30 9.08
N LYS A 152 14.63 19.64 9.16
CA LYS A 152 13.34 20.32 9.41
C LYS A 152 12.30 20.02 8.33
N LYS A 153 12.71 19.96 7.06
CA LYS A 153 11.80 19.59 5.96
C LYS A 153 11.36 18.13 6.04
N ILE A 154 12.22 17.20 6.41
CA ILE A 154 11.86 15.79 6.62
C ILE A 154 10.82 15.68 7.74
N LEU A 155 11.04 16.35 8.88
CA LEU A 155 10.07 16.35 9.99
C LEU A 155 8.72 16.94 9.57
N SER A 156 8.72 18.06 8.84
CA SER A 156 7.48 18.64 8.31
C SER A 156 6.79 17.72 7.30
N PHE A 157 7.56 17.04 6.44
CA PHE A 157 7.02 16.06 5.50
C PHE A 157 6.39 14.87 6.22
N ALA A 158 7.07 14.32 7.24
CA ALA A 158 6.55 13.23 8.07
C ALA A 158 5.26 13.62 8.81
N ALA A 159 5.22 14.80 9.42
CA ALA A 159 4.03 15.31 10.08
C ALA A 159 2.85 15.50 9.10
N ASN A 160 3.11 16.02 7.90
CA ASN A 160 2.10 16.19 6.87
C ASN A 160 1.60 14.85 6.31
N THR A 161 2.48 13.87 6.14
CA THR A 161 2.11 12.49 5.77
C THR A 161 1.22 11.88 6.84
N ASN A 162 1.61 11.97 8.11
CA ASN A 162 0.81 11.45 9.23
C ASN A 162 -0.57 12.13 9.29
N ASN A 163 -0.64 13.46 9.24
CA ASN A 163 -1.92 14.19 9.27
C ASN A 163 -2.81 13.91 8.05
N CYS A 164 -2.24 13.44 6.94
CA CYS A 164 -3.02 13.10 5.73
C CYS A 164 -3.62 11.69 5.80
N PHE A 165 -2.98 10.78 6.53
CA PHE A 165 -3.30 9.35 6.48
C PHE A 165 -3.53 8.71 7.86
N ASP A 166 -3.38 9.43 8.96
CA ASP A 166 -3.57 8.93 10.33
C ASP A 166 -4.89 8.18 10.51
N TRP A 167 -5.97 8.78 10.02
CA TRP A 167 -7.30 8.21 10.17
C TRP A 167 -7.56 7.05 9.21
N ILE A 168 -6.93 7.08 8.04
CA ILE A 168 -6.96 5.98 7.07
C ILE A 168 -6.21 4.77 7.65
N ILE A 169 -5.01 4.98 8.20
CA ILE A 169 -4.20 3.95 8.84
C ILE A 169 -4.94 3.36 10.03
N PHE A 170 -5.53 4.20 10.91
CA PHE A 170 -6.32 3.69 12.03
C PHE A 170 -7.45 2.77 11.57
N LEU A 171 -8.25 3.25 10.61
CA LEU A 171 -9.38 2.47 10.11
C LEU A 171 -8.89 1.16 9.49
N GLN A 172 -7.78 1.21 8.74
CA GLN A 172 -7.17 0.05 8.12
C GLN A 172 -6.78 -1.01 9.14
N PHE A 173 -6.02 -0.65 10.18
CA PHE A 173 -5.64 -1.60 11.24
C PHE A 173 -6.86 -2.16 11.98
N PHE A 174 -7.87 -1.32 12.24
CA PHE A 174 -9.10 -1.74 12.88
C PHE A 174 -9.88 -2.76 12.04
N THR A 175 -10.07 -2.48 10.74
CA THR A 175 -10.76 -3.38 9.82
C THR A 175 -9.98 -4.67 9.61
N SER A 176 -8.65 -4.58 9.43
CA SER A 176 -7.81 -5.77 9.26
C SER A 176 -7.83 -6.67 10.50
N ALA A 177 -7.86 -6.12 11.71
CA ALA A 177 -7.96 -6.91 12.94
C ALA A 177 -9.26 -7.73 13.00
N ILE A 178 -10.40 -7.09 12.68
CA ILE A 178 -11.70 -7.78 12.60
C ILE A 178 -11.69 -8.83 11.49
N SER A 179 -11.19 -8.48 10.31
CA SER A 179 -11.12 -9.38 9.17
C SER A 179 -10.25 -10.61 9.45
N ILE A 180 -9.09 -10.44 10.10
CA ILE A 180 -8.23 -11.56 10.51
C ILE A 180 -8.97 -12.46 11.51
N ALA A 181 -9.63 -11.88 12.52
CA ALA A 181 -10.36 -12.66 13.51
C ALA A 181 -11.49 -13.49 12.88
N LEU A 182 -12.28 -12.89 11.98
CA LEU A 182 -13.35 -13.57 11.27
C LEU A 182 -12.81 -14.64 10.31
N THR A 183 -11.74 -14.33 9.57
CA THR A 183 -11.11 -15.29 8.64
C THR A 183 -10.56 -16.49 9.39
N MET A 184 -9.87 -16.27 10.51
CA MET A 184 -9.35 -17.35 11.35
C MET A 184 -10.47 -18.22 11.93
N PHE A 185 -11.56 -17.60 12.40
CA PHE A 185 -12.74 -18.36 12.84
C PHE A 185 -13.34 -19.19 11.69
N GLN A 186 -13.55 -18.59 10.51
CA GLN A 186 -14.11 -19.31 9.36
C GLN A 186 -13.21 -20.47 8.92
N LEU A 187 -11.88 -20.33 8.97
CA LEU A 187 -10.93 -21.40 8.68
C LEU A 187 -11.12 -22.63 9.58
N THR A 188 -11.66 -22.48 10.79
CA THR A 188 -11.98 -23.61 11.70
C THR A 188 -13.29 -24.32 11.37
N VAL A 189 -14.18 -23.66 10.63
CA VAL A 189 -15.54 -24.15 10.33
C VAL A 189 -15.61 -24.77 8.94
N VAL A 190 -14.89 -24.22 7.97
CA VAL A 190 -14.92 -24.71 6.58
C VAL A 190 -14.24 -26.07 6.47
N VAL A 191 -14.70 -26.86 5.48
CA VAL A 191 -14.10 -28.17 5.21
C VAL A 191 -12.63 -28.00 4.85
N PRO A 192 -11.69 -28.71 5.52
CA PRO A 192 -10.27 -28.64 5.20
C PRO A 192 -10.00 -28.94 3.73
N LEU A 193 -9.07 -28.20 3.12
CA LEU A 193 -8.65 -28.37 1.71
C LEU A 193 -9.77 -28.17 0.67
N SER A 194 -10.90 -27.57 1.05
CA SER A 194 -11.93 -27.11 0.11
C SER A 194 -11.48 -25.86 -0.66
N ASN A 195 -12.15 -25.56 -1.77
CA ASN A 195 -11.91 -24.30 -2.52
C ASN A 195 -12.14 -23.07 -1.63
N GLU A 196 -13.14 -23.13 -0.75
CA GLU A 196 -13.44 -22.08 0.22
C GLU A 196 -12.31 -21.89 1.23
N PHE A 197 -11.73 -23.00 1.74
CA PHE A 197 -10.57 -22.97 2.62
C PHE A 197 -9.37 -22.25 1.98
N TYR A 198 -9.03 -22.59 0.73
CA TYR A 198 -7.92 -21.93 0.02
C TYR A 198 -8.21 -20.45 -0.25
N SER A 199 -9.46 -20.09 -0.55
CA SER A 199 -9.89 -18.70 -0.73
C SER A 199 -9.69 -17.88 0.55
N LEU A 200 -10.15 -18.40 1.69
CA LEU A 200 -9.98 -17.76 3.00
C LEU A 200 -8.51 -17.67 3.42
N LEU A 201 -7.72 -18.71 3.15
CA LEU A 201 -6.28 -18.68 3.42
C LEU A 201 -5.57 -17.62 2.58
N SER A 202 -5.91 -17.50 1.30
CA SER A 202 -5.38 -16.47 0.41
C SER A 202 -5.76 -15.06 0.88
N PHE A 203 -7.02 -14.86 1.27
CA PHE A 203 -7.52 -13.61 1.81
C PHE A 203 -6.80 -13.21 3.11
N GLY A 204 -6.65 -14.15 4.06
CA GLY A 204 -5.91 -13.93 5.30
C GLY A 204 -4.44 -13.55 5.07
N ASN A 205 -3.76 -14.25 4.15
CA ASN A 205 -2.38 -13.90 3.77
C ASN A 205 -2.29 -12.51 3.14
N ALA A 206 -3.26 -12.11 2.32
CA ALA A 206 -3.27 -10.77 1.72
C ALA A 206 -3.36 -9.67 2.79
N ILE A 207 -4.23 -9.84 3.79
CA ILE A 207 -4.34 -8.89 4.92
C ILE A 207 -3.05 -8.85 5.74
N LEU A 208 -2.39 -10.00 5.95
CA LEU A 208 -1.12 -10.04 6.67
C LEU A 208 -0.02 -9.28 5.93
N VAL A 209 0.07 -9.44 4.60
CA VAL A 209 1.03 -8.69 3.76
C VAL A 209 0.75 -7.19 3.81
N GLU A 210 -0.53 -6.80 3.78
CA GLU A 210 -0.96 -5.41 3.89
C GLU A 210 -0.51 -4.78 5.23
N ILE A 211 -0.82 -5.43 6.36
CA ILE A 211 -0.36 -4.97 7.69
C ILE A 211 1.17 -4.93 7.77
N PHE A 212 1.84 -6.00 7.30
CA PHE A 212 3.29 -6.08 7.30
C PHE A 212 3.93 -4.90 6.57
N MET A 213 3.37 -4.53 5.42
CA MET A 213 3.84 -3.37 4.64
C MET A 213 3.76 -2.08 5.45
N TYR A 214 2.64 -1.81 6.13
CA TYR A 214 2.49 -0.64 6.99
C TYR A 214 3.51 -0.63 8.13
N CYS A 215 3.63 -1.76 8.84
CA CYS A 215 4.54 -1.88 9.98
C CYS A 215 6.01 -1.79 9.56
N TRP A 216 6.39 -2.37 8.42
CA TRP A 216 7.77 -2.39 7.96
C TRP A 216 8.26 -1.00 7.57
N PHE A 217 7.48 -0.26 6.77
CA PHE A 217 7.89 1.07 6.32
C PHE A 217 7.67 2.15 7.38
N GLY A 218 6.78 1.92 8.34
CA GLY A 218 6.53 2.84 9.44
C GLY A 218 7.53 2.74 10.61
N ASN A 219 8.34 1.68 10.67
CA ASN A 219 9.34 1.44 11.71
C ASN A 219 10.74 1.90 11.28
#